data_AF-A0A6A6WUR1-F1
#
_entry.id   AF-A0A6A6WUR1-F1
#
_cell.length_a   1.000
_cell.length_b   1.000
_cell.length_c   1.000
_cell.angle_alpha   90.00
_cell.angle_beta   90.00
_cell.angle_gamma   90.00
#
_symmetry.space_group_name_H-M   'P 1'
#
loop_
_entity.id
_entity.type
_entity.pdbx_description
1 polymer ?
#
loop_
_entity_poly.entity_id
_entity_poly.type
_entity_poly.pdbx_seq_one_letter_code
_entity_poly.pdbx_strand_id
1 'polypeptide(L)'
;MAVWCHRCYRSFRTYQALYQHYRDSVHHHECPDCDFDGEFRDELLDHFRKEGCRTHRLSHKSAKCECLGCCRMFKTYGGMIIHLETGACVSGIDRFDVYETVAECRRWPDYIDQNFYEEILCRTDLEDYNYTEKVYPFNCSTCQQTFSKLSSLFQHVESPSCGQTLDKGSILVLRRFLRDRLDRY
;
A
#
# COMPACT_ATOMS: atom_id res chain seq x y z
N MET A 1 -25.46 19.75 16.89
CA MET A 1 -24.05 19.66 17.35
C MET A 1 -23.26 20.68 16.55
N ALA A 2 -22.42 21.49 17.19
CA ALA A 2 -21.55 22.42 16.48
C ALA A 2 -20.34 21.64 15.93
N VAL A 3 -19.91 21.96 14.70
CA VAL A 3 -18.73 21.37 14.07
C VAL A 3 -17.58 22.38 14.14
N TRP A 4 -16.35 21.90 14.26
CA TRP A 4 -15.20 22.72 14.64
C TRP A 4 -14.06 22.58 13.63
N CYS A 5 -13.47 23.71 13.23
CA CYS A 5 -12.20 23.74 12.51
C CYS A 5 -11.06 23.94 13.51
N HIS A 6 -10.16 22.96 13.61
CA HIS A 6 -9.03 23.00 14.54
C HIS A 6 -7.94 24.00 14.14
N ARG A 7 -7.68 24.17 12.83
CA ARG A 7 -6.64 25.09 12.34
C ARG A 7 -7.01 26.55 12.52
N CYS A 8 -8.23 26.91 12.11
CA CYS A 8 -8.72 28.29 12.21
C CYS A 8 -9.40 28.60 13.55
N TYR A 9 -9.48 27.62 14.46
CA TYR A 9 -10.14 27.74 15.78
C TYR A 9 -11.55 28.35 15.68
N ARG A 10 -12.35 27.90 14.71
CA ARG A 10 -13.70 28.41 14.44
C ARG A 10 -14.75 27.32 14.60
N SER A 11 -15.89 27.70 15.19
CA SER A 11 -17.07 26.84 15.30
C SER A 11 -18.10 27.20 14.23
N PHE A 12 -18.76 26.18 13.69
CA PHE A 12 -19.80 26.32 12.69
C PHE A 12 -21.05 25.55 13.14
N ARG A 13 -22.22 26.04 12.72
CA ARG A 13 -23.51 25.46 13.10
C ARG A 13 -23.86 24.20 12.32
N THR A 14 -23.25 23.98 11.15
CA THR A 14 -23.51 22.83 10.26
C THR A 14 -22.22 22.38 9.55
N TYR A 15 -22.16 21.10 9.16
CA TYR A 15 -21.07 20.56 8.32
C TYR A 15 -20.94 21.30 6.98
N GLN A 16 -22.05 21.75 6.38
CA GLN A 16 -22.03 22.51 5.13
C GLN A 16 -21.32 23.87 5.30
N ALA A 17 -21.53 24.56 6.44
CA ALA A 17 -20.86 25.81 6.73
C ALA A 17 -19.36 25.62 7.01
N LEU A 18 -18.96 24.49 7.62
CA LEU A 18 -17.56 24.10 7.78
C LEU A 18 -16.90 23.76 6.44
N TYR A 19 -17.59 23.01 5.59
CA TYR A 19 -17.10 22.66 4.26
C TYR A 19 -16.94 23.89 3.37
N GLN A 20 -17.90 24.82 3.41
CA GLN A 20 -17.77 26.11 2.75
C GLN A 20 -16.58 26.89 3.29
N HIS A 21 -16.35 26.86 4.61
CA HIS A 21 -15.17 27.48 5.20
C HIS A 21 -13.86 26.87 4.68
N TYR A 22 -13.74 25.55 4.55
CA TYR A 22 -12.56 24.91 3.98
C TYR A 22 -12.31 25.36 2.53
N ARG A 23 -13.36 25.42 1.71
CA ARG A 23 -13.25 25.87 0.31
C ARG A 23 -12.86 27.33 0.14
N ASP A 24 -13.36 28.20 1.02
CA ASP A 24 -13.19 29.66 0.91
C ASP A 24 -12.00 30.19 1.72
N SER A 25 -11.41 29.38 2.60
CA SER A 25 -10.32 29.80 3.47
C SER A 25 -8.97 29.75 2.77
N VAL A 26 -8.18 30.80 2.93
CA VAL A 26 -6.79 30.86 2.45
C VAL A 26 -5.83 29.96 3.24
N HIS A 27 -6.28 29.39 4.36
CA HIS A 27 -5.51 28.48 5.22
C HIS A 27 -5.89 27.01 5.02
N HIS A 28 -6.80 26.73 4.09
CA HIS A 28 -7.24 25.38 3.75
C HIS A 28 -7.04 25.16 2.25
N HIS A 29 -6.01 24.39 1.93
CA HIS A 29 -5.69 23.98 0.58
C HIS A 29 -5.93 22.48 0.47
N GLU A 30 -7.21 22.12 0.36
CA GLU A 30 -7.65 20.72 0.30
C GLU A 30 -7.31 20.08 -1.05
N CYS A 31 -6.89 18.83 -0.99
CA CYS A 31 -6.83 17.98 -2.17
C CYS A 31 -8.25 17.46 -2.48
N PRO A 32 -8.74 17.60 -3.72
CA PRO A 32 -10.07 17.09 -4.07
C PRO A 32 -10.14 15.56 -4.19
N ASP A 33 -9.00 14.88 -4.19
CA ASP A 33 -8.88 13.43 -4.42
C ASP A 33 -8.47 12.66 -3.15
N CYS A 34 -8.05 13.33 -2.06
CA CYS A 34 -7.69 12.69 -0.79
C CYS A 34 -7.91 13.65 0.40
N ASP A 35 -7.80 13.16 1.64
CA ASP A 35 -8.04 13.96 2.87
C ASP A 35 -6.87 14.92 3.24
N PHE A 36 -6.03 15.28 2.26
CA PHE A 36 -4.94 16.22 2.49
C PHE A 36 -5.46 17.65 2.56
N ASP A 37 -5.10 18.37 3.62
CA ASP A 37 -5.39 19.79 3.81
C ASP A 37 -4.12 20.56 4.20
N GLY A 38 -3.57 21.29 3.24
CA GLY A 38 -2.37 22.13 3.45
C GLY A 38 -2.72 23.50 4.02
N GLU A 39 -1.86 24.04 4.87
CA GLU A 39 -1.99 25.42 5.33
C GLU A 39 -1.67 26.38 4.18
N PHE A 40 -0.64 26.05 3.40
CA PHE A 40 -0.18 26.85 2.28
C PHE A 40 -0.41 26.15 0.95
N ARG A 41 -0.63 26.95 -0.10
CA ARG A 41 -0.80 26.46 -1.46
C ARG A 41 0.39 25.63 -1.94
N ASP A 42 1.60 25.99 -1.49
CA ASP A 42 2.82 25.27 -1.86
C ASP A 42 2.88 23.87 -1.27
N GLU A 43 2.29 23.64 -0.09
CA GLU A 43 2.15 22.30 0.50
C GLU A 43 1.22 21.44 -0.34
N LEU A 44 0.11 21.99 -0.83
CA LEU A 44 -0.77 21.30 -1.77
C LEU A 44 -0.08 21.01 -3.11
N LEU A 45 0.74 21.94 -3.62
CA LEU A 45 1.53 21.72 -4.84
C LEU A 45 2.62 20.66 -4.64
N ASP A 46 3.25 20.65 -3.48
CA ASP A 46 4.25 19.65 -3.11
C ASP A 46 3.61 18.27 -2.93
N HIS A 47 2.46 18.21 -2.25
CA HIS A 47 1.60 17.03 -2.19
C HIS A 47 1.26 16.53 -3.60
N PHE A 48 0.82 17.40 -4.52
CA PHE A 48 0.56 17.00 -5.91
C PHE A 48 1.78 16.44 -6.63
N ARG A 49 2.99 16.96 -6.36
CA ARG A 49 4.24 16.49 -6.98
C ARG A 49 4.72 15.17 -6.40
N LYS A 50 4.64 15.00 -5.07
CA LYS A 50 5.13 13.82 -4.34
C LYS A 50 4.18 12.64 -4.46
N GLU A 51 2.89 12.92 -4.32
CA GLU A 51 1.83 11.92 -4.29
C GLU A 51 1.22 11.66 -5.65
N GLY A 52 1.38 12.58 -6.61
CA GLY A 52 0.82 12.43 -7.95
C GLY A 52 -0.71 12.58 -8.00
N CYS A 53 -1.32 13.13 -6.94
CA CYS A 53 -2.78 13.24 -6.80
C CYS A 53 -3.44 14.00 -7.96
N ARG A 54 -2.79 15.02 -8.52
CA ARG A 54 -3.29 15.75 -9.71
C ARG A 54 -3.43 14.89 -10.98
N THR A 55 -2.69 13.79 -11.07
CA THR A 55 -2.73 12.84 -12.19
C THR A 55 -3.60 11.62 -11.93
N HIS A 56 -4.26 11.55 -10.77
CA HIS A 56 -5.21 10.51 -10.37
C HIS A 56 -6.22 10.21 -11.50
N ARG A 57 -6.80 11.26 -12.08
CA ARG A 57 -7.81 11.17 -13.15
C ARG A 57 -7.26 10.99 -14.58
N LEU A 58 -5.95 11.15 -14.82
CA LEU A 58 -5.36 11.11 -16.18
C LEU A 58 -4.48 9.88 -16.44
N SER A 59 -4.12 9.12 -15.40
CA SER A 59 -3.31 7.90 -15.52
C SER A 59 -4.11 6.64 -15.93
N HIS A 60 -5.44 6.76 -16.09
CA HIS A 60 -6.38 5.69 -16.41
C HIS A 60 -6.18 4.93 -17.74
N LYS A 61 -5.20 5.28 -18.58
CA LYS A 61 -5.05 4.58 -19.87
C LYS A 61 -4.39 3.21 -19.77
N SER A 62 -3.70 2.85 -18.66
CA SER A 62 -3.11 1.51 -18.52
C SER A 62 -2.78 1.01 -17.10
N ALA A 63 -2.78 1.85 -16.06
CA ALA A 63 -2.53 1.41 -14.69
C ALA A 63 -3.80 0.83 -14.04
N LYS A 64 -3.69 -0.33 -13.39
CA LYS A 64 -4.84 -1.09 -12.81
C LYS A 64 -4.72 -1.36 -11.32
N CYS A 65 -3.55 -1.16 -10.72
CA CYS A 65 -3.30 -1.51 -9.32
C CYS A 65 -3.00 -0.23 -8.53
N GLU A 66 -3.92 0.15 -7.65
CA GLU A 66 -3.70 1.20 -6.66
C GLU A 66 -2.84 0.68 -5.51
N CYS A 67 -2.01 1.56 -4.94
CA CYS A 67 -1.26 1.26 -3.73
C CYS A 67 -2.19 1.06 -2.55
N LEU A 68 -1.79 0.19 -1.62
CA LEU A 68 -2.57 -0.06 -0.40
C LEU A 68 -2.42 1.07 0.64
N GLY A 69 -1.36 1.88 0.55
CA GLY A 69 -1.09 2.94 1.53
C GLY A 69 -1.20 4.36 0.99
N CYS A 70 -1.17 4.56 -0.32
CA CYS A 70 -1.16 5.91 -0.91
C CYS A 70 -1.93 5.94 -2.23
N CYS A 71 -2.10 7.13 -2.81
CA CYS A 71 -2.82 7.28 -4.08
C CYS A 71 -1.99 6.91 -5.34
N ARG A 72 -0.81 6.29 -5.17
CA ARG A 72 0.04 5.91 -6.32
C ARG A 72 -0.55 4.72 -7.08
N MET A 73 -0.48 4.79 -8.41
CA MET A 73 -0.98 3.75 -9.32
C MET A 73 0.18 3.01 -10.01
N PHE A 74 0.00 1.70 -10.17
CA PHE A 74 1.00 0.79 -10.73
C PHE A 74 0.45 0.00 -11.93
N LYS A 75 1.37 -0.38 -12.83
CA LYS A 75 1.07 -1.24 -13.98
C LYS A 75 0.81 -2.69 -13.58
N THR A 76 1.50 -3.17 -12.54
CA THR A 76 1.45 -4.54 -12.02
C THR A 76 1.30 -4.54 -10.50
N TYR A 77 0.73 -5.60 -9.96
CA TYR A 77 0.59 -5.78 -8.52
C TYR A 77 1.96 -5.97 -7.86
N GLY A 78 2.86 -6.75 -8.46
CA GLY A 78 4.23 -6.91 -7.99
C GLY A 78 5.01 -5.59 -7.97
N GLY A 79 4.75 -4.69 -8.93
CA GLY A 79 5.35 -3.34 -8.93
C GLY A 79 4.86 -2.47 -7.77
N MET A 80 3.59 -2.60 -7.39
CA MET A 80 3.05 -1.96 -6.19
C MET A 80 3.67 -2.53 -4.91
N ILE A 81 3.84 -3.86 -4.82
CA ILE A 81 4.50 -4.48 -3.66
C ILE A 81 5.96 -4.05 -3.52
N ILE A 82 6.73 -3.88 -4.63
CA ILE A 82 8.09 -3.32 -4.56
C ILE A 82 8.09 -1.94 -3.89
N HIS A 83 7.13 -1.09 -4.26
CA HIS A 83 7.03 0.25 -3.68
C HIS A 83 6.82 0.22 -2.16
N LEU A 84 6.05 -0.74 -1.65
CA LEU A 84 5.88 -0.97 -0.22
C LEU A 84 7.14 -1.60 0.42
N GLU A 85 7.67 -2.67 -0.16
CA GLU A 85 8.85 -3.38 0.36
C GLU A 85 10.10 -2.48 0.45
N THR A 86 10.20 -1.48 -0.42
CA THR A 86 11.32 -0.52 -0.39
C THR A 86 11.15 0.60 0.63
N GLY A 87 10.02 0.68 1.32
CA GLY A 87 9.69 1.80 2.21
C GLY A 87 9.50 3.13 1.47
N ALA A 88 9.27 3.09 0.15
CA ALA A 88 9.08 4.29 -0.66
C ALA A 88 7.66 4.88 -0.51
N CYS A 89 6.77 4.21 0.23
CA CYS A 89 5.39 4.62 0.45
C CYS A 89 5.29 5.69 1.53
N VAL A 90 4.60 6.79 1.21
CA VAL A 90 4.44 7.92 2.14
C VAL A 90 3.56 7.62 3.35
N SER A 91 2.76 6.55 3.27
CA SER A 91 1.97 6.07 4.42
C SER A 91 2.84 5.52 5.55
N GLY A 92 4.13 5.28 5.29
CA GLY A 92 5.03 4.63 6.21
C GLY A 92 5.00 3.10 6.13
N ILE A 93 4.13 2.49 5.31
CA ILE A 93 4.13 1.04 5.11
C ILE A 93 5.47 0.60 4.52
N ASP A 94 6.13 -0.33 5.21
CA ASP A 94 7.41 -0.90 4.81
C ASP A 94 7.34 -2.42 4.53
N ARG A 95 8.50 -3.04 4.24
CA ARG A 95 8.58 -4.50 4.00
C ARG A 95 8.08 -5.34 5.16
N PHE A 96 8.35 -4.91 6.40
CA PHE A 96 8.01 -5.70 7.57
C PHE A 96 6.50 -5.70 7.79
N ASP A 97 5.85 -4.55 7.60
CA ASP A 97 4.39 -4.45 7.67
C ASP A 97 3.71 -5.36 6.63
N VAL A 98 4.24 -5.37 5.40
CA VAL A 98 3.74 -6.25 4.33
C VAL A 98 3.94 -7.72 4.70
N TYR A 99 5.14 -8.11 5.13
CA TYR A 99 5.49 -9.52 5.38
C TYR A 99 4.75 -10.07 6.61
N GLU A 100 4.68 -9.29 7.69
CA GLU A 100 3.88 -9.61 8.88
C GLU A 100 2.42 -9.82 8.49
N THR A 101 1.85 -8.93 7.66
CA THR A 101 0.47 -9.10 7.16
C THR A 101 0.31 -10.39 6.34
N VAL A 102 1.30 -10.80 5.55
CA VAL A 102 1.23 -12.09 4.83
C VAL A 102 1.23 -13.27 5.82
N ALA A 103 2.05 -13.21 6.88
CA ALA A 103 2.13 -14.24 7.91
C ALA A 103 0.87 -14.34 8.77
N GLU A 104 0.17 -13.23 8.99
CA GLU A 104 -1.14 -13.20 9.66
C GLU A 104 -2.27 -13.84 8.82
N CYS A 105 -2.09 -13.96 7.50
CA CYS A 105 -3.10 -14.54 6.64
C CYS A 105 -3.36 -16.00 7.01
N ARG A 106 -4.63 -16.40 7.13
CA ARG A 106 -5.01 -17.80 7.46
C ARG A 106 -4.37 -18.84 6.54
N ARG A 107 -4.07 -18.46 5.30
CA ARG A 107 -3.46 -19.33 4.27
C ARG A 107 -1.95 -19.15 4.16
N TRP A 108 -1.28 -18.57 5.17
CA TRP A 108 0.16 -18.36 5.15
C TRP A 108 0.99 -19.59 4.72
N PRO A 109 0.64 -20.86 5.03
CA PRO A 109 1.44 -22.02 4.60
C PRO A 109 1.50 -22.20 3.08
N ASP A 110 0.58 -21.56 2.34
CA ASP A 110 0.56 -21.58 0.87
C ASP A 110 1.52 -20.57 0.24
N TYR A 111 2.09 -19.66 1.04
CA TYR A 111 2.92 -18.55 0.56
C TYR A 111 4.26 -18.45 1.27
N ILE A 112 4.33 -18.89 2.52
CA ILE A 112 5.52 -18.79 3.37
C ILE A 112 6.00 -20.20 3.67
N ASP A 113 7.30 -20.42 3.50
CA ASP A 113 7.97 -21.63 3.94
C ASP A 113 7.97 -21.70 5.48
N GLN A 114 7.57 -22.85 6.01
CA GLN A 114 7.43 -23.11 7.44
C GLN A 114 8.67 -22.72 8.26
N ASN A 115 9.86 -22.86 7.68
CA ASN A 115 11.13 -22.60 8.37
C ASN A 115 11.43 -21.11 8.56
N PHE A 116 10.67 -20.22 7.91
CA PHE A 116 10.85 -18.76 8.00
C PHE A 116 9.62 -18.05 8.57
N TYR A 117 8.59 -18.79 8.99
CA TYR A 117 7.35 -18.22 9.48
C TYR A 117 7.55 -17.40 10.75
N GLU A 118 8.30 -17.95 11.72
CA GLU A 118 8.51 -17.29 13.01
C GLU A 118 9.39 -16.04 12.86
N GLU A 119 10.40 -16.09 11.99
CA GLU A 119 11.29 -14.97 11.67
C GLU A 119 10.52 -13.83 11.01
N ILE A 120 9.63 -14.14 10.06
CA ILE A 120 8.77 -13.13 9.43
C ILE A 120 7.85 -12.49 10.48
N LEU A 121 7.19 -13.30 11.30
CA LEU A 121 6.27 -12.80 12.32
C LEU A 121 6.99 -11.94 13.38
N CYS A 122 8.22 -12.28 13.72
CA CYS A 122 9.07 -11.51 14.62
C CYS A 122 9.74 -10.29 13.96
N ARG A 123 9.42 -9.98 12.70
CA ARG A 123 10.01 -8.88 11.91
C ARG A 123 11.55 -8.98 11.84
N THR A 124 12.09 -10.19 11.80
CA THR A 124 13.51 -10.43 11.62
C THR A 124 13.95 -10.01 10.22
N ASP A 125 15.11 -9.35 10.11
CA ASP A 125 15.67 -9.00 8.82
C ASP A 125 16.28 -10.23 8.15
N LEU A 126 15.54 -10.79 7.20
CA LEU A 126 15.96 -11.93 6.40
C LEU A 126 17.03 -11.59 5.34
N GLU A 127 17.33 -10.30 5.14
CA GLU A 127 18.44 -9.84 4.31
C GLU A 127 19.70 -9.52 5.15
N ASP A 128 19.70 -9.84 6.45
CA ASP A 128 20.82 -9.61 7.37
C ASP A 128 22.05 -10.48 7.04
N TYR A 129 23.24 -9.94 7.33
CA TYR A 129 24.55 -10.57 7.09
C TYR A 129 24.78 -11.85 7.91
N ASN A 130 23.92 -12.11 8.90
CA ASN A 130 23.95 -13.33 9.70
C ASN A 130 23.57 -14.58 8.90
N TYR A 131 22.90 -14.43 7.74
CA TYR A 131 22.68 -15.52 6.81
C TYR A 131 23.82 -15.59 5.79
N THR A 132 24.50 -16.74 5.75
CA THR A 132 25.59 -17.00 4.79
C THR A 132 25.11 -17.10 3.34
N GLU A 133 23.82 -17.38 3.14
CA GLU A 133 23.19 -17.53 1.83
C GLU A 133 21.88 -16.73 1.76
N LYS A 134 21.50 -16.36 0.54
CA LYS A 134 20.23 -15.69 0.28
C LYS A 134 19.06 -16.61 0.65
N VAL A 135 18.15 -16.12 1.47
CA VAL A 135 16.95 -16.87 1.89
C VAL A 135 15.78 -16.67 0.93
N TYR A 136 14.90 -17.67 0.85
CA TYR A 136 13.76 -17.71 -0.07
C TYR A 136 12.49 -18.10 0.68
N PRO A 137 11.97 -17.21 1.55
CA PRO A 137 10.87 -17.55 2.45
C PRO A 137 9.53 -17.65 1.73
N PHE A 138 9.38 -17.09 0.53
CA PHE A 138 8.12 -17.09 -0.19
C PHE A 138 8.05 -18.20 -1.23
N ASN A 139 6.90 -18.86 -1.35
CA ASN A 139 6.69 -19.93 -2.33
C ASN A 139 5.39 -19.73 -3.13
N CYS A 140 5.38 -20.26 -4.35
CA CYS A 140 4.16 -20.34 -5.15
C CYS A 140 3.46 -21.68 -4.89
N SER A 141 2.29 -21.65 -4.24
CA SER A 141 1.46 -22.85 -4.01
C SER A 141 1.14 -23.74 -5.22
N THR A 142 1.27 -23.23 -6.47
CA THR A 142 0.99 -24.02 -7.68
C THR A 142 2.22 -24.74 -8.23
N CYS A 143 3.37 -24.06 -8.33
CA CYS A 143 4.57 -24.62 -8.95
C CYS A 143 5.71 -24.87 -7.96
N GLN A 144 5.54 -24.49 -6.70
CA GLN A 144 6.51 -24.62 -5.60
C GLN A 144 7.83 -23.87 -5.82
N GLN A 145 7.89 -22.95 -6.79
CA GLN A 145 9.04 -22.06 -6.96
C GLN A 145 9.15 -21.13 -5.75
N THR A 146 10.38 -20.92 -5.28
CA THR A 146 10.68 -20.08 -4.11
C THR A 146 11.28 -18.73 -4.49
N PHE A 147 11.04 -17.72 -3.65
CA PHE A 147 11.37 -16.33 -3.90
C PHE A 147 11.86 -15.65 -2.62
N SER A 148 12.82 -14.75 -2.78
CA SER A 148 13.37 -13.96 -1.66
C SER A 148 12.51 -12.76 -1.27
N LYS A 149 11.56 -12.35 -2.13
CA LYS A 149 10.68 -11.21 -1.93
C LYS A 149 9.26 -11.57 -2.34
N LEU A 150 8.28 -10.95 -1.68
CA LEU A 150 6.88 -11.13 -2.00
C LEU A 150 6.56 -10.52 -3.37
N SER A 151 7.19 -9.38 -3.70
CA SER A 151 7.11 -8.78 -5.03
C SER A 151 7.49 -9.76 -6.15
N SER A 152 8.57 -10.53 -5.97
CA SER A 152 9.01 -11.55 -6.94
C SER A 152 7.98 -12.67 -7.12
N LEU A 153 7.31 -13.10 -6.04
CA LEU A 153 6.20 -14.05 -6.13
C LEU A 153 5.04 -13.48 -6.96
N PHE A 154 4.64 -12.24 -6.71
CA PHE A 154 3.56 -11.61 -7.50
C PHE A 154 3.94 -11.41 -8.96
N GLN A 155 5.19 -11.01 -9.25
CA GLN A 155 5.69 -10.90 -10.62
C GLN A 155 5.65 -12.25 -11.35
N HIS A 156 5.98 -13.35 -10.66
CA HIS A 156 5.87 -14.70 -11.19
C HIS A 156 4.41 -15.11 -11.49
N VAL A 157 3.47 -14.71 -10.64
CA VAL A 157 2.04 -15.01 -10.84
C VAL A 157 1.41 -14.14 -11.93
N GLU A 158 1.98 -12.96 -12.18
CA GLU A 158 1.58 -12.05 -13.27
C GLU A 158 2.19 -12.43 -14.61
N SER A 159 3.25 -13.24 -14.63
CA SER A 159 3.85 -13.78 -15.84
C SER A 159 3.20 -15.12 -16.23
N PRO A 160 3.31 -15.55 -17.51
CA PRO A 160 2.85 -16.88 -17.93
C PRO A 160 3.77 -18.02 -17.46
N SER A 161 4.51 -17.82 -16.37
CA SER A 161 5.52 -18.75 -15.85
C SER A 161 4.91 -19.95 -15.12
N CYS A 162 3.67 -19.86 -14.66
CA CYS A 162 2.93 -20.99 -14.10
C CYS A 162 1.41 -20.88 -14.34
N GLY A 163 0.64 -21.86 -13.86
CA GLY A 163 -0.83 -21.89 -13.99
C GLY A 163 -1.58 -21.00 -12.99
N GLN A 164 -0.88 -20.37 -12.05
CA GLN A 164 -1.48 -19.47 -11.05
C GLN A 164 -1.71 -18.09 -11.67
N THR A 165 -2.74 -17.38 -11.20
CA THR A 165 -3.03 -15.98 -11.61
C THR A 165 -3.43 -15.16 -10.39
N LEU A 166 -3.42 -13.83 -10.48
CA LEU A 166 -3.77 -12.96 -9.36
C LEU A 166 -5.22 -13.15 -8.87
N ASP A 167 -6.10 -13.63 -9.74
CA ASP A 167 -7.55 -13.67 -9.49
C ASP A 167 -8.08 -15.09 -9.16
N LYS A 168 -7.18 -16.03 -8.83
CA LYS A 168 -7.56 -17.42 -8.50
C LYS A 168 -6.82 -17.95 -7.27
N GLY A 169 -7.34 -19.04 -6.71
CA GLY A 169 -6.64 -19.85 -5.72
C GLY A 169 -6.24 -19.09 -4.45
N SER A 170 -5.10 -19.48 -3.88
CA SER A 170 -4.51 -18.91 -2.68
C SER A 170 -4.10 -17.44 -2.91
N ILE A 171 -3.48 -17.11 -4.05
CA ILE A 171 -3.06 -15.74 -4.35
C ILE A 171 -4.22 -14.73 -4.32
N LEU A 172 -5.42 -15.08 -4.80
CA LEU A 172 -6.59 -14.21 -4.67
C LEU A 172 -6.93 -13.93 -3.20
N VAL A 173 -6.86 -14.96 -2.35
CA VAL A 173 -7.12 -14.82 -0.91
C VAL A 173 -6.09 -13.91 -0.28
N LEU A 174 -4.80 -14.11 -0.58
CA LEU A 174 -3.74 -13.24 -0.10
C LEU A 174 -3.92 -11.78 -0.55
N ARG A 175 -4.25 -11.56 -1.84
CA ARG A 175 -4.45 -10.22 -2.40
C ARG A 175 -5.59 -9.48 -1.69
N ARG A 176 -6.70 -10.18 -1.43
CA ARG A 176 -7.84 -9.62 -0.69
C ARG A 176 -7.47 -9.31 0.76
N PHE A 177 -6.73 -10.20 1.42
CA PHE A 177 -6.30 -10.02 2.79
C PHE A 177 -5.36 -8.83 2.96
N LEU A 178 -4.36 -8.71 2.06
CA LEU A 178 -3.46 -7.56 2.04
C LEU A 178 -4.22 -6.25 1.89
N ARG A 179 -5.21 -6.21 0.98
CA ARG A 179 -6.06 -5.03 0.83
C ARG A 179 -6.84 -4.76 2.13
N ASP A 180 -7.56 -5.73 2.66
CA ASP A 180 -8.37 -5.54 3.87
C ASP A 180 -7.57 -5.03 5.09
N ARG A 181 -6.29 -5.43 5.22
CA ARG A 181 -5.45 -5.08 6.37
C ARG A 181 -4.61 -3.82 6.18
N LEU A 182 -4.10 -3.59 4.97
CA LEU A 182 -3.18 -2.49 4.68
C LEU A 182 -3.86 -1.29 4.05
N ASP A 183 -5.06 -1.45 3.50
CA ASP A 183 -5.82 -0.34 2.95
C ASP A 183 -6.15 0.64 4.08
N ARG A 184 -5.54 1.83 4.01
CA ARG A 184 -5.75 2.92 4.97
C ARG A 184 -6.78 3.94 4.45
N TYR A 185 -7.50 3.61 3.37
CA TYR A 185 -8.53 4.44 2.73
C TYR A 185 -9.94 3.82 2.82
#